data_AF-A0A0F7M0M2-F1
#
_entry.id   AF-A0A0F7M0M2-F1
#
_cell.length_a   1.000
_cell.length_b   1.000
_cell.length_c   1.000
_cell.angle_alpha   90.00
_cell.angle_beta   90.00
_cell.angle_gamma   90.00
#
_symmetry.space_group_name_H-M   'P 1'
#
loop_
_entity.id
_entity.type
_entity.pdbx_description
1 polymer ?
#
loop_
_entity_poly.entity_id
_entity_poly.type
_entity_poly.pdbx_seq_one_letter_code
_entity_poly.pdbx_strand_id
1 'polypeptide(L)'
;MRSFAVMMLGLLPAMTLAAELKIGPGQSYLVEKDNSQLVLDYLEIGDAAHIRFAEGIAAWRVQAKTAVIGDNVVIDGRGSVGESGISGVSANNCKNQLNGQGGAHGAPGTDGVSMRLQLGIESLGSLNILADGGNGGNGGSGGNGADNNDDCAGERGGDGGDGGDGGVGGSGGEITILYRVLGSDLEPIDVSQRVKVSAEPGKGGAGGRGGSSGEGGGGHYITKKTLAGNRQWVSGGEAGLSGSVGLSGEPGSSGAVMIDSLMMQSPAASQSSAKENRSLLQRLEALERRVKVLENAK
;
A
#
# COMPACT_ATOMS: atom_id res chain seq x y z
N MET A 1 63.76 -11.33 38.42
CA MET A 1 62.90 -10.40 37.64
C MET A 1 61.57 -11.10 37.42
N ARG A 2 60.62 -11.04 38.36
CA ARG A 2 59.47 -10.10 38.44
C ARG A 2 58.75 -9.92 37.10
N SER A 3 57.61 -10.59 36.93
CA SER A 3 56.44 -10.08 36.22
C SER A 3 55.19 -10.86 36.65
N PHE A 4 54.38 -10.21 37.48
CA PHE A 4 53.00 -10.57 37.82
C PHE A 4 52.11 -9.99 36.71
N ALA A 5 51.42 -10.83 35.95
CA ALA A 5 50.34 -10.41 35.05
C ALA A 5 49.01 -10.65 35.75
N VAL A 6 48.46 -9.59 36.37
CA VAL A 6 47.11 -9.57 36.94
C VAL A 6 46.14 -9.29 35.80
N MET A 7 45.36 -10.29 35.41
CA MET A 7 44.29 -10.18 34.42
C MET A 7 43.05 -9.60 35.11
N MET A 8 42.82 -8.29 34.93
CA MET A 8 41.60 -7.61 35.38
C MET A 8 40.41 -8.10 34.53
N LEU A 9 39.50 -8.84 35.16
CA LEU A 9 38.19 -9.18 34.62
C LEU A 9 37.27 -7.96 34.77
N GLY A 10 37.17 -7.14 33.72
CA GLY A 10 36.26 -6.00 33.69
C GLY A 10 34.81 -6.47 33.54
N LEU A 11 34.04 -6.41 34.63
CA LEU A 11 32.58 -6.43 34.57
C LEU A 11 32.13 -5.16 33.82
N LEU A 12 31.63 -5.31 32.60
CA LEU A 12 30.87 -4.26 31.93
C LEU A 12 29.49 -4.18 32.59
N PRO A 13 29.04 -3.00 33.08
CA PRO A 13 27.65 -2.83 33.46
C PRO A 13 26.79 -2.99 32.20
N ALA A 14 25.83 -3.91 32.25
CA ALA A 14 24.77 -3.98 31.26
C ALA A 14 24.02 -2.64 31.29
N MET A 15 24.29 -1.77 30.32
CA MET A 15 23.47 -0.58 30.08
C MET A 15 22.08 -1.07 29.69
N THR A 16 21.20 -1.13 30.68
CA THR A 16 19.75 -1.13 30.43
C THR A 16 19.41 0.29 29.99
N LEU A 17 19.66 0.60 28.72
CA LEU A 17 19.11 1.79 28.10
C LEU A 17 17.60 1.59 28.07
N ALA A 18 16.92 2.18 29.05
CA ALA A 18 15.49 2.45 28.93
C ALA A 18 15.31 3.29 27.66
N ALA A 19 14.86 2.65 26.58
CA ALA A 19 14.72 3.32 25.30
C ALA A 19 13.54 4.29 25.38
N GLU A 20 13.85 5.57 25.27
CA GLU A 20 12.90 6.68 25.32
C GLU A 20 12.82 7.34 23.95
N LEU A 21 11.61 7.63 23.48
CA LEU A 21 11.38 8.43 22.28
C LEU A 21 10.49 9.62 22.62
N LYS A 22 10.99 10.83 22.39
CA LYS A 22 10.23 12.07 22.52
C LYS A 22 10.17 12.80 21.18
N ILE A 23 8.96 13.11 20.76
CA ILE A 23 8.67 13.93 19.59
C ILE A 23 7.96 15.16 20.14
N GLY A 24 8.61 16.33 20.07
CA GLY A 24 8.05 17.56 20.63
C GLY A 24 6.80 18.05 19.87
N PRO A 25 6.07 19.02 20.43
CA PRO A 25 4.90 19.60 19.77
C PRO A 25 5.24 20.18 18.39
N GLY A 26 4.40 19.88 17.39
CA GLY A 26 4.57 20.30 16.00
C GLY A 26 5.76 19.66 15.27
N GLN A 27 6.54 18.79 15.94
CA GLN A 27 7.73 18.20 15.33
C GLN A 27 7.36 17.07 14.37
N SER A 28 8.22 16.89 13.36
CA SER A 28 8.15 15.75 12.45
C SER A 28 9.18 14.69 12.83
N TYR A 29 8.75 13.43 12.86
CA TYR A 29 9.63 12.28 13.08
C TYR A 29 9.59 11.37 11.86
N LEU A 30 10.77 11.04 11.33
CA LEU A 30 10.91 10.15 10.18
C LEU A 30 11.26 8.74 10.67
N VAL A 31 10.38 7.78 10.37
CA VAL A 31 10.64 6.35 10.56
C VAL A 31 11.45 5.84 9.38
N GLU A 32 12.67 5.42 9.66
CA GLU A 32 13.61 4.77 8.76
C GLU A 32 13.66 3.27 9.05
N LYS A 33 14.51 2.55 8.31
CA LYS A 33 14.60 1.09 8.45
C LYS A 33 15.03 0.66 9.85
N ASP A 34 15.96 1.40 10.44
CA ASP A 34 16.59 1.05 11.72
C ASP A 34 15.68 1.32 12.93
N ASN A 35 14.63 2.13 12.76
CA ASN A 35 13.65 2.45 13.81
C ASN A 35 12.22 1.97 13.43
N SER A 36 12.11 1.07 12.44
CA SER A 36 10.85 0.43 12.04
C SER A 36 10.29 -0.54 13.09
N GLN A 37 11.13 -0.92 14.08
CA GLN A 37 10.74 -1.74 15.23
C GLN A 37 11.27 -1.09 16.50
N LEU A 38 10.37 -0.65 17.37
CA LEU A 38 10.71 0.05 18.60
C LEU A 38 10.12 -0.67 19.80
N VAL A 39 10.97 -0.89 20.80
CA VAL A 39 10.57 -1.34 22.13
C VAL A 39 11.04 -0.26 23.11
N LEU A 40 10.09 0.46 23.67
CA LEU A 40 10.29 1.67 24.44
C LEU A 40 9.76 1.49 25.87
N ASP A 41 10.47 2.07 26.82
CA ASP A 41 9.92 2.25 28.16
C ASP A 41 8.97 3.45 28.19
N TYR A 42 9.31 4.52 27.46
CA TYR A 42 8.52 5.74 27.40
C TYR A 42 8.46 6.32 25.98
N LEU A 43 7.25 6.66 25.55
CA LEU A 43 6.94 7.30 24.28
C LEU A 43 6.17 8.59 24.56
N GLU A 44 6.68 9.72 24.07
CA GLU A 44 6.00 11.00 24.13
C GLU A 44 5.86 11.57 22.72
N ILE A 45 4.62 11.90 22.35
CA ILE A 45 4.30 12.53 21.08
C ILE A 45 3.50 13.79 21.40
N GLY A 46 4.13 14.95 21.27
CA GLY A 46 3.52 16.25 21.57
C GLY A 46 2.43 16.65 20.58
N ASP A 47 1.67 17.68 20.94
CA ASP A 47 0.55 18.18 20.15
C ASP A 47 0.96 18.53 18.71
N ALA A 48 0.11 18.19 17.75
CA ALA A 48 0.30 18.42 16.31
C ALA A 48 1.61 17.83 15.75
N ALA A 49 2.20 16.82 16.41
CA ALA A 49 3.34 16.11 15.87
C ALA A 49 2.96 15.26 14.65
N HIS A 50 3.90 15.11 13.72
CA HIS A 50 3.74 14.36 12.48
C HIS A 50 4.77 13.23 12.37
N ILE A 51 4.31 11.99 12.34
CA ILE A 51 5.16 10.83 12.09
C ILE A 51 5.02 10.45 10.62
N ARG A 52 6.15 10.33 9.91
CA ARG A 52 6.23 9.99 8.49
C ARG A 52 7.18 8.82 8.28
N PHE A 53 7.09 8.17 7.15
CA PHE A 53 7.92 7.01 6.83
C PHE A 53 8.86 7.32 5.67
N ALA A 54 10.08 6.83 5.77
CA ALA A 54 11.02 6.80 4.65
C ALA A 54 10.53 5.83 3.57
N GLU A 55 11.06 5.99 2.36
CA GLU A 55 10.73 5.11 1.24
C GLU A 55 11.11 3.65 1.56
N GLY A 56 10.25 2.71 1.15
CA GLY A 56 10.46 1.27 1.33
C GLY A 56 10.11 0.72 2.71
N ILE A 57 9.58 1.54 3.63
CA ILE A 57 9.08 1.05 4.92
C ILE A 57 7.66 0.51 4.74
N ALA A 58 7.53 -0.82 4.69
CA ALA A 58 6.23 -1.48 4.56
C ALA A 58 5.50 -1.67 5.90
N ALA A 59 6.24 -1.66 7.02
CA ALA A 59 5.65 -1.91 8.33
C ALA A 59 6.36 -1.16 9.45
N TRP A 60 5.57 -0.78 10.47
CA TRP A 60 6.06 -0.16 11.69
C TRP A 60 5.51 -0.86 12.92
N ARG A 61 6.39 -1.20 13.86
CA ARG A 61 6.02 -1.86 15.12
C ARG A 61 6.52 -1.04 16.29
N VAL A 62 5.62 -0.65 17.16
CA VAL A 62 5.95 0.08 18.39
C VAL A 62 5.36 -0.66 19.56
N GLN A 63 6.21 -0.93 20.54
CA GLN A 63 5.78 -1.37 21.86
C GLN A 63 6.29 -0.36 22.88
N ALA A 64 5.39 0.35 23.55
CA ALA A 64 5.74 1.32 24.58
C ALA A 64 5.09 0.94 25.91
N LYS A 65 5.88 0.85 26.98
CA LYS A 65 5.31 0.59 28.33
C LYS A 65 4.45 1.75 28.80
N THR A 66 4.89 2.97 28.56
CA THR A 66 4.15 4.21 28.83
C THR A 66 4.14 5.07 27.58
N ALA A 67 2.99 5.63 27.24
CA ALA A 67 2.77 6.49 26.09
C ALA A 67 1.94 7.71 26.49
N VAL A 68 2.45 8.89 26.14
CA VAL A 68 1.80 10.20 26.26
C VAL A 68 1.63 10.72 24.84
N ILE A 69 0.38 10.86 24.40
CA ILE A 69 0.04 11.30 23.05
C ILE A 69 -0.80 12.57 23.18
N GLY A 70 -0.32 13.66 22.59
CA GLY A 70 -0.98 14.96 22.58
C GLY A 70 -2.19 15.04 21.66
N ASP A 71 -2.61 16.27 21.37
CA ASP A 71 -3.74 16.57 20.49
C ASP A 71 -3.32 16.74 19.03
N ASN A 72 -4.18 16.31 18.10
CA ASN A 72 -4.01 16.41 16.65
C ASN A 72 -2.73 15.76 16.11
N VAL A 73 -2.27 14.68 16.74
CA VAL A 73 -1.13 13.90 16.28
C VAL A 73 -1.50 13.18 14.98
N VAL A 74 -0.60 13.18 14.01
CA VAL A 74 -0.77 12.48 12.73
C VAL A 74 0.34 11.48 12.49
N ILE A 75 -0.02 10.22 12.24
CA ILE A 75 0.88 9.20 11.70
C ILE A 75 0.51 9.00 10.23
N ASP A 76 1.35 9.48 9.32
CA ASP A 76 1.12 9.44 7.86
C ASP A 76 1.98 8.39 7.19
N GLY A 77 1.41 7.21 6.99
CA GLY A 77 1.95 6.08 6.25
C GLY A 77 1.14 5.77 4.99
N ARG A 78 0.59 6.79 4.31
CA ARG A 78 -0.09 6.57 3.03
C ARG A 78 0.89 6.14 1.94
N GLY A 79 0.41 5.29 1.05
CA GLY A 79 1.13 4.90 -0.15
C GLY A 79 1.29 6.05 -1.15
N SER A 80 2.34 6.01 -1.96
CA SER A 80 2.59 6.98 -3.03
C SER A 80 1.79 6.64 -4.28
N VAL A 81 1.41 7.70 -5.00
CA VAL A 81 0.69 7.58 -6.28
C VAL A 81 1.66 7.09 -7.36
N GLY A 82 1.19 6.13 -8.17
CA GLY A 82 1.92 5.63 -9.32
C GLY A 82 2.08 6.70 -10.40
N GLU A 83 3.24 6.74 -11.04
CA GLU A 83 3.52 7.64 -12.15
C GLU A 83 2.62 7.32 -13.36
N SER A 84 2.17 8.37 -14.05
CA SER A 84 1.40 8.20 -15.28
C SER A 84 2.30 7.78 -16.44
N GLY A 85 1.77 6.91 -17.30
CA GLY A 85 2.41 6.50 -18.52
C GLY A 85 2.59 7.67 -19.50
N ILE A 86 3.73 7.68 -20.17
CA ILE A 86 4.06 8.66 -21.21
C ILE A 86 3.22 8.36 -22.45
N SER A 87 2.68 9.40 -23.09
CA SER A 87 1.94 9.23 -24.35
C SER A 87 2.87 8.85 -25.50
N GLY A 88 2.39 7.98 -26.38
CA GLY A 88 3.06 7.59 -27.59
C GLY A 88 3.23 8.75 -28.56
N VAL A 89 4.29 8.69 -29.35
CA VAL A 89 4.59 9.69 -30.38
C VAL A 89 3.70 9.44 -31.61
N SER A 90 3.01 10.47 -32.07
CA SER A 90 2.26 10.39 -33.33
C SER A 90 3.21 10.39 -34.52
N ALA A 91 2.84 9.64 -35.55
CA ALA A 91 3.54 9.61 -36.82
C ALA A 91 3.32 10.93 -37.57
N ASN A 92 4.40 11.50 -38.11
CA ASN A 92 4.37 12.84 -38.72
C ASN A 92 4.23 12.81 -40.24
N ASN A 93 4.77 11.76 -40.89
CA ASN A 93 4.67 11.57 -42.34
C ASN A 93 5.00 10.13 -42.73
N CYS A 94 4.51 9.75 -43.90
CA CYS A 94 4.71 8.42 -44.48
C CYS A 94 6.17 8.07 -44.84
N LYS A 95 7.11 9.03 -44.79
CA LYS A 95 8.53 8.79 -45.13
C LYS A 95 9.39 8.28 -43.97
N ASN A 96 9.10 8.71 -42.73
CA ASN A 96 9.98 8.44 -41.59
C ASN A 96 9.36 7.46 -40.58
N GLN A 97 8.05 7.52 -40.39
CA GLN A 97 7.32 6.64 -39.49
C GLN A 97 5.85 6.71 -39.87
N LEU A 98 5.32 5.61 -40.39
CA LEU A 98 3.91 5.53 -40.81
C LEU A 98 3.00 5.33 -39.59
N ASN A 99 3.40 4.49 -38.63
CA ASN A 99 2.56 4.11 -37.49
C ASN A 99 2.84 4.95 -36.26
N GLY A 100 1.79 5.33 -35.54
CA GLY A 100 1.89 5.93 -34.22
C GLY A 100 2.50 4.96 -33.22
N GLN A 101 3.24 5.49 -32.25
CA GLN A 101 3.82 4.68 -31.18
C GLN A 101 2.79 4.41 -30.08
N GLY A 102 2.89 3.27 -29.40
CA GLY A 102 2.04 2.99 -28.24
C GLY A 102 2.32 3.94 -27.06
N GLY A 103 1.30 4.17 -26.24
CA GLY A 103 1.46 4.82 -24.94
C GLY A 103 2.08 3.86 -23.92
N ALA A 104 2.86 4.39 -22.99
CA ALA A 104 3.41 3.60 -21.89
C ALA A 104 2.34 3.30 -20.83
N HIS A 105 2.49 2.20 -20.12
CA HIS A 105 1.61 1.86 -18.99
C HIS A 105 1.83 2.82 -17.82
N GLY A 106 0.79 3.02 -17.01
CA GLY A 106 0.91 3.68 -15.71
C GLY A 106 1.57 2.77 -14.68
N ALA A 107 2.38 3.35 -13.80
CA ALA A 107 3.01 2.62 -12.71
C ALA A 107 1.99 2.29 -11.60
N PRO A 108 2.19 1.21 -10.83
CA PRO A 108 1.34 0.90 -9.69
C PRO A 108 1.48 1.96 -8.59
N GLY A 109 0.40 2.21 -7.84
CA GLY A 109 0.48 2.90 -6.56
C GLY A 109 1.09 1.99 -5.50
N THR A 110 1.72 2.54 -4.48
CA THR A 110 2.29 1.72 -3.40
C THR A 110 1.27 1.46 -2.30
N ASP A 111 1.48 0.39 -1.56
CA ASP A 111 0.66 0.09 -0.38
C ASP A 111 0.88 1.12 0.73
N GLY A 112 -0.13 1.29 1.58
CA GLY A 112 0.01 1.98 2.85
C GLY A 112 0.81 1.17 3.87
N VAL A 113 1.41 1.85 4.84
CA VAL A 113 2.25 1.22 5.86
C VAL A 113 1.39 0.48 6.88
N SER A 114 1.68 -0.81 7.09
CA SER A 114 1.04 -1.59 8.15
C SER A 114 1.64 -1.26 9.51
N MET A 115 0.81 -0.96 10.50
CA MET A 115 1.26 -0.49 11.80
C MET A 115 0.73 -1.36 12.93
N ARG A 116 1.63 -1.76 13.82
CA ARG A 116 1.29 -2.46 15.06
C ARG A 116 1.76 -1.66 16.25
N LEU A 117 0.81 -1.06 16.97
CA LEU A 117 1.07 -0.20 18.13
C LEU A 117 0.59 -0.94 19.38
N GLN A 118 1.51 -1.26 20.28
CA GLN A 118 1.22 -1.83 21.59
C GLN A 118 1.58 -0.82 22.68
N LEU A 119 0.59 -0.17 23.27
CA LEU A 119 0.81 1.06 24.06
C LEU A 119 0.23 0.93 25.47
N GLY A 120 0.99 1.34 26.49
CA GLY A 120 0.44 1.71 27.79
C GLY A 120 0.12 3.19 27.84
N ILE A 121 -1.12 3.56 27.56
CA ILE A 121 -1.54 4.96 27.40
C ILE A 121 -1.74 5.61 28.76
N GLU A 122 -0.86 6.54 29.10
CA GLU A 122 -1.00 7.41 30.28
C GLU A 122 -1.89 8.61 29.97
N SER A 123 -1.70 9.24 28.81
CA SER A 123 -2.58 10.29 28.30
C SER A 123 -2.72 10.23 26.78
N LEU A 124 -3.89 10.63 26.28
CA LEU A 124 -4.23 10.63 24.86
C LEU A 124 -5.13 11.82 24.55
N GLY A 125 -4.64 12.79 23.78
CA GLY A 125 -5.42 13.87 23.20
C GLY A 125 -6.22 13.37 22.00
N SER A 126 -5.62 13.40 20.81
CA SER A 126 -6.22 12.89 19.58
C SER A 126 -5.16 12.42 18.58
N LEU A 127 -5.44 11.27 17.95
CA LEU A 127 -4.52 10.57 17.07
C LEU A 127 -5.20 10.22 15.75
N ASN A 128 -4.61 10.65 14.64
CA ASN A 128 -5.03 10.30 13.29
C ASN A 128 -3.96 9.40 12.66
N ILE A 129 -4.33 8.20 12.24
CA ILE A 129 -3.46 7.27 11.52
C ILE A 129 -3.96 7.17 10.08
N LEU A 130 -3.10 7.52 9.13
CA LEU A 130 -3.38 7.46 7.70
C LEU A 130 -2.49 6.38 7.09
N ALA A 131 -3.10 5.32 6.58
CA ALA A 131 -2.42 4.19 5.94
C ALA A 131 -3.14 3.79 4.65
N ASP A 132 -3.73 4.76 3.95
CA ASP A 132 -4.39 4.52 2.67
C ASP A 132 -3.39 4.07 1.60
N GLY A 133 -3.82 3.21 0.69
CA GLY A 133 -3.03 2.84 -0.49
C GLY A 133 -2.93 3.99 -1.49
N GLY A 134 -1.82 4.05 -2.22
CA GLY A 134 -1.61 5.03 -3.27
C GLY A 134 -2.41 4.69 -4.54
N ASN A 135 -2.89 5.69 -5.27
CA ASN A 135 -3.57 5.45 -6.54
C ASN A 135 -2.59 4.95 -7.60
N GLY A 136 -3.03 4.06 -8.49
CA GLY A 136 -2.29 3.69 -9.68
C GLY A 136 -2.20 4.84 -10.69
N GLY A 137 -1.10 4.90 -11.43
CA GLY A 137 -0.89 5.88 -12.48
C GLY A 137 -1.76 5.61 -13.71
N ASN A 138 -2.19 6.64 -14.41
CA ASN A 138 -2.95 6.46 -15.66
C ASN A 138 -2.03 5.97 -16.78
N GLY A 139 -2.55 5.17 -17.70
CA GLY A 139 -1.85 4.80 -18.92
C GLY A 139 -1.72 5.98 -19.89
N GLY A 140 -0.63 5.99 -20.65
CA GLY A 140 -0.37 6.98 -21.69
C GLY A 140 -1.24 6.74 -22.92
N SER A 141 -1.64 7.80 -23.61
CA SER A 141 -2.39 7.64 -24.87
C SER A 141 -1.47 7.16 -25.99
N GLY A 142 -1.96 6.34 -26.90
CA GLY A 142 -1.25 5.98 -28.12
C GLY A 142 -1.15 7.15 -29.09
N GLY A 143 -0.08 7.19 -29.86
CA GLY A 143 0.14 8.17 -30.92
C GLY A 143 -0.68 7.85 -32.16
N ASN A 144 -1.06 8.86 -32.93
CA ASN A 144 -1.81 8.65 -34.16
C ASN A 144 -0.91 8.12 -35.29
N GLY A 145 -1.48 7.31 -36.18
CA GLY A 145 -0.87 6.96 -37.45
C GLY A 145 -0.83 8.15 -38.41
N ALA A 146 0.14 8.15 -39.34
CA ALA A 146 0.26 9.19 -40.34
C ALA A 146 -0.68 8.93 -41.51
N ASP A 147 -1.30 10.00 -42.00
CA ASP A 147 -2.03 10.00 -43.25
C ASP A 147 -1.05 9.85 -44.42
N ASN A 148 -1.50 9.16 -45.47
CA ASN A 148 -0.80 9.17 -46.73
C ASN A 148 -1.09 10.44 -47.51
N ASN A 149 -0.03 10.93 -48.15
CA ASN A 149 -0.06 12.11 -49.00
C ASN A 149 0.59 11.78 -50.35
N ASP A 150 0.72 12.78 -51.21
CA ASP A 150 1.27 12.62 -52.57
C ASP A 150 2.69 12.03 -52.59
N ASP A 151 3.44 12.15 -51.49
CA ASP A 151 4.78 11.58 -51.37
C ASP A 151 4.80 10.06 -51.16
N CYS A 152 3.68 9.45 -50.75
CA CYS A 152 3.51 8.00 -50.52
C CYS A 152 2.18 7.48 -51.09
N ALA A 153 1.79 8.01 -52.26
CA ALA A 153 0.51 7.71 -52.90
C ALA A 153 0.35 6.22 -53.25
N GLY A 154 -0.80 5.65 -52.90
CA GLY A 154 -1.16 4.26 -53.19
C GLY A 154 -0.85 3.26 -52.06
N GLU A 155 -0.25 3.71 -50.96
CA GLU A 155 -0.01 2.88 -49.77
C GLU A 155 -1.16 3.01 -48.76
N ARG A 156 -1.20 2.05 -47.82
CA ARG A 156 -2.13 2.06 -46.69
C ARG A 156 -1.70 3.12 -45.66
N GLY A 157 -2.65 3.83 -45.06
CA GLY A 157 -2.38 4.80 -44.00
C GLY A 157 -1.79 4.14 -42.75
N GLY A 158 -1.16 4.93 -41.90
CA GLY A 158 -0.51 4.43 -40.69
C GLY A 158 -1.45 3.91 -39.63
N ASP A 159 -1.05 2.85 -38.95
CA ASP A 159 -1.80 2.37 -37.79
C ASP A 159 -1.60 3.33 -36.60
N GLY A 160 -2.66 3.58 -35.84
CA GLY A 160 -2.57 4.25 -34.54
C GLY A 160 -1.92 3.34 -33.50
N GLY A 161 -1.12 3.92 -32.61
CA GLY A 161 -0.52 3.20 -31.50
C GLY A 161 -1.55 2.86 -30.43
N ASP A 162 -1.36 1.75 -29.73
CA ASP A 162 -2.22 1.37 -28.61
C ASP A 162 -2.06 2.31 -27.41
N GLY A 163 -3.12 2.49 -26.61
CA GLY A 163 -3.03 3.14 -25.32
C GLY A 163 -2.39 2.22 -24.28
N GLY A 164 -1.58 2.79 -23.37
CA GLY A 164 -1.02 2.03 -22.27
C GLY A 164 -2.07 1.72 -21.21
N ASP A 165 -1.90 0.61 -20.48
CA ASP A 165 -2.79 0.25 -19.37
C ASP A 165 -2.59 1.18 -18.16
N GLY A 166 -3.62 1.33 -17.34
CA GLY A 166 -3.53 1.98 -16.04
C GLY A 166 -2.85 1.09 -15.00
N GLY A 167 -2.09 1.69 -14.10
CA GLY A 167 -1.46 1.01 -12.98
C GLY A 167 -2.47 0.57 -11.93
N VAL A 168 -2.18 -0.51 -11.22
CA VAL A 168 -3.00 -1.00 -10.10
C VAL A 168 -2.90 -0.04 -8.91
N GLY A 169 -3.98 0.12 -8.15
CA GLY A 169 -3.97 0.87 -6.90
C GLY A 169 -3.33 0.07 -5.76
N GLY A 170 -2.59 0.75 -4.88
CA GLY A 170 -2.01 0.15 -3.68
C GLY A 170 -3.07 -0.23 -2.65
N SER A 171 -2.77 -1.22 -1.83
CA SER A 171 -3.65 -1.63 -0.73
C SER A 171 -3.50 -0.72 0.49
N GLY A 172 -4.57 -0.59 1.26
CA GLY A 172 -4.50 0.04 2.59
C GLY A 172 -3.67 -0.81 3.56
N GLY A 173 -2.95 -0.16 4.46
CA GLY A 173 -2.14 -0.82 5.48
C GLY A 173 -2.97 -1.50 6.57
N GLU A 174 -2.43 -2.55 7.17
CA GLU A 174 -3.05 -3.21 8.32
C GLU A 174 -2.70 -2.47 9.61
N ILE A 175 -3.70 -1.96 10.31
CA ILE A 175 -3.55 -1.20 11.55
C ILE A 175 -4.04 -2.02 12.74
N THR A 176 -3.14 -2.31 13.66
CA THR A 176 -3.43 -2.98 14.93
C THR A 176 -2.98 -2.10 16.08
N ILE A 177 -3.92 -1.66 16.92
CA ILE A 177 -3.65 -0.91 18.14
C ILE A 177 -4.11 -1.75 19.33
N LEU A 178 -3.15 -2.19 20.14
CA LEU A 178 -3.38 -2.92 21.37
C LEU A 178 -2.98 -2.01 22.53
N TYR A 179 -3.94 -1.60 23.35
CA TYR A 179 -3.66 -0.61 24.39
C TYR A 179 -4.09 -1.05 25.79
N ARG A 180 -3.35 -0.60 26.80
CA ARG A 180 -3.81 -0.59 28.19
C ARG A 180 -3.87 0.85 28.66
N VAL A 181 -4.89 1.19 29.44
CA VAL A 181 -4.99 2.53 30.04
C VAL A 181 -4.24 2.53 31.38
N LEU A 182 -3.35 3.51 31.55
CA LEU A 182 -2.56 3.72 32.76
C LEU A 182 -3.01 4.97 33.53
N GLY A 183 -3.49 6.00 32.84
CA GLY A 183 -3.99 7.23 33.45
C GLY A 183 -5.32 7.03 34.14
N SER A 184 -5.53 7.68 35.29
CA SER A 184 -6.78 7.64 36.04
C SER A 184 -7.95 8.34 35.35
N ASP A 185 -7.64 9.23 34.40
CA ASP A 185 -8.61 10.17 33.81
C ASP A 185 -9.05 9.72 32.41
N LEU A 186 -8.65 8.53 31.97
CA LEU A 186 -9.01 7.95 30.69
C LEU A 186 -9.83 6.69 30.93
N GLU A 187 -11.00 6.61 30.31
CA GLU A 187 -11.72 5.35 30.18
C GLU A 187 -11.37 4.65 28.85
N PRO A 188 -11.45 3.32 28.76
CA PRO A 188 -11.18 2.61 27.51
C PRO A 188 -12.01 3.09 26.31
N ILE A 189 -13.24 3.57 26.55
CA ILE A 189 -14.12 4.11 25.51
C ILE A 189 -13.62 5.44 24.92
N ASP A 190 -12.84 6.21 25.68
CA ASP A 190 -12.27 7.47 25.22
C ASP A 190 -11.20 7.24 24.15
N VAL A 191 -10.49 6.11 24.21
CA VAL A 191 -9.42 5.80 23.25
C VAL A 191 -9.98 5.57 21.85
N SER A 192 -11.06 4.81 21.70
CA SER A 192 -11.66 4.54 20.39
C SER A 192 -12.30 5.78 19.75
N GLN A 193 -12.73 6.77 20.56
CA GLN A 193 -13.27 8.03 20.05
C GLN A 193 -12.17 9.04 19.66
N ARG A 194 -11.01 8.98 20.32
CA ARG A 194 -9.88 9.89 20.09
C ARG A 194 -8.92 9.41 19.01
N VAL A 195 -8.97 8.13 18.65
CA VAL A 195 -8.17 7.55 17.58
C VAL A 195 -9.01 7.42 16.30
N LYS A 196 -8.60 8.10 15.24
CA LYS A 196 -9.17 7.94 13.89
C LYS A 196 -8.15 7.21 13.01
N VAL A 197 -8.63 6.25 12.24
CA VAL A 197 -7.79 5.45 11.35
C VAL A 197 -8.40 5.45 9.96
N SER A 198 -7.56 5.66 8.94
CA SER A 198 -7.89 5.51 7.53
C SER A 198 -6.96 4.47 6.92
N ALA A 199 -7.52 3.48 6.25
CA ALA A 199 -6.79 2.40 5.57
C ALA A 199 -7.50 2.03 4.27
N GLU A 200 -7.91 3.06 3.53
CA GLU A 200 -8.67 2.89 2.29
C GLU A 200 -7.78 2.38 1.16
N PRO A 201 -8.34 1.63 0.18
CA PRO A 201 -7.59 1.21 -0.98
C PRO A 201 -7.29 2.39 -1.91
N GLY A 202 -6.14 2.32 -2.57
CA GLY A 202 -5.83 3.16 -3.71
C GLY A 202 -6.71 2.78 -4.91
N LYS A 203 -7.11 3.78 -5.69
CA LYS A 203 -7.84 3.55 -6.95
C LYS A 203 -6.87 3.06 -8.02
N GLY A 204 -7.33 2.19 -8.91
CA GLY A 204 -6.61 1.87 -10.13
C GLY A 204 -6.56 3.07 -11.08
N GLY A 205 -5.50 3.16 -11.87
CA GLY A 205 -5.34 4.17 -12.90
C GLY A 205 -6.24 3.90 -14.11
N ALA A 206 -6.64 4.94 -14.82
CA ALA A 206 -7.37 4.78 -16.06
C ALA A 206 -6.46 4.26 -17.18
N GLY A 207 -6.99 3.43 -18.07
CA GLY A 207 -6.31 3.06 -19.31
C GLY A 207 -6.17 4.24 -20.27
N GLY A 208 -5.07 4.27 -21.02
CA GLY A 208 -4.80 5.23 -22.06
C GLY A 208 -5.68 5.02 -23.29
N ARG A 209 -5.97 6.10 -24.02
CA ARG A 209 -6.72 5.98 -25.28
C ARG A 209 -5.82 5.44 -26.38
N GLY A 210 -6.36 4.63 -27.29
CA GLY A 210 -5.68 4.29 -28.53
C GLY A 210 -5.58 5.49 -29.47
N GLY A 211 -4.51 5.53 -30.27
CA GLY A 211 -4.30 6.52 -31.31
C GLY A 211 -5.21 6.27 -32.51
N SER A 212 -5.55 7.33 -33.25
CA SER A 212 -6.33 7.19 -34.47
C SER A 212 -5.50 6.60 -35.60
N SER A 213 -6.14 5.87 -36.50
CA SER A 213 -5.55 5.48 -37.78
C SER A 213 -5.28 6.70 -38.66
N GLY A 214 -4.25 6.62 -39.49
CA GLY A 214 -4.02 7.51 -40.61
C GLY A 214 -4.83 7.10 -41.85
N GLU A 215 -5.19 8.09 -42.67
CA GLU A 215 -5.90 7.91 -43.93
C GLU A 215 -5.02 7.28 -45.01
N GLY A 216 -5.63 6.43 -45.86
CA GLY A 216 -4.96 5.85 -47.01
C GLY A 216 -4.81 6.84 -48.16
N GLY A 217 -3.85 6.60 -49.07
CA GLY A 217 -3.58 7.52 -50.16
C GLY A 217 -4.76 7.57 -51.15
N GLY A 218 -5.08 8.75 -51.69
CA GLY A 218 -6.13 8.88 -52.71
C GLY A 218 -5.84 8.06 -53.98
N GLY A 219 -6.90 7.61 -54.66
CA GLY A 219 -6.76 6.97 -55.96
C GLY A 219 -6.31 7.96 -57.05
N HIS A 220 -5.59 7.48 -58.06
CA HIS A 220 -5.08 8.33 -59.12
C HIS A 220 -5.12 7.65 -60.49
N TYR A 221 -5.13 8.46 -61.55
CA TYR A 221 -5.06 7.95 -62.92
C TYR A 221 -3.60 7.81 -63.37
N ILE A 222 -3.22 6.62 -63.83
CA ILE A 222 -1.93 6.38 -64.51
C ILE A 222 -2.11 6.34 -66.02
N THR A 223 -1.10 6.85 -66.74
CA THR A 223 -1.11 6.82 -68.22
C THR A 223 -0.48 5.52 -68.69
N LYS A 224 -1.25 4.64 -69.33
CA LYS A 224 -0.74 3.43 -70.00
C LYS A 224 -0.86 3.57 -71.50
N LYS A 225 0.23 3.36 -72.23
CA LYS A 225 0.20 3.27 -73.71
C LYS A 225 -0.42 1.93 -74.10
N THR A 226 -1.74 1.90 -74.28
CA THR A 226 -2.48 0.74 -74.81
C THR A 226 -3.36 1.17 -75.98
N LEU A 227 -3.64 0.25 -76.90
CA LEU A 227 -4.39 0.51 -78.13
C LEU A 227 -5.88 0.92 -77.91
N ALA A 228 -6.42 0.75 -76.69
CA ALA A 228 -7.84 0.98 -76.37
C ALA A 228 -8.10 2.24 -75.50
N GLY A 229 -7.06 2.98 -75.09
CA GLY A 229 -7.21 4.17 -74.25
C GLY A 229 -5.97 4.44 -73.39
N ASN A 230 -5.78 5.71 -73.03
CA ASN A 230 -4.53 6.20 -72.45
C ASN A 230 -4.55 6.37 -70.92
N ARG A 231 -5.65 6.11 -70.20
CA ARG A 231 -5.75 6.32 -68.75
C ARG A 231 -6.38 5.13 -68.05
N GLN A 232 -5.71 4.63 -67.01
CA GLN A 232 -6.24 3.61 -66.10
C GLN A 232 -6.34 4.21 -64.70
N TRP A 233 -7.47 4.03 -64.03
CA TRP A 233 -7.63 4.36 -62.61
C TRP A 233 -6.91 3.31 -61.75
N VAL A 234 -6.15 3.78 -60.77
CA VAL A 234 -5.58 2.97 -59.68
C VAL A 234 -6.30 3.39 -58.40
N SER A 235 -6.90 2.42 -57.70
CA SER A 235 -7.54 2.67 -56.42
C SER A 235 -6.54 3.20 -55.40
N GLY A 236 -7.03 4.06 -54.51
CA GLY A 236 -6.25 4.53 -53.37
C GLY A 236 -5.89 3.40 -52.40
N GLY A 237 -5.04 3.71 -51.44
CA GLY A 237 -4.76 2.81 -50.33
C GLY A 237 -5.83 2.88 -49.24
N GLU A 238 -5.86 1.85 -48.39
CA GLU A 238 -6.78 1.76 -47.25
C GLU A 238 -6.31 2.60 -46.05
N ALA A 239 -7.20 2.91 -45.11
CA ALA A 239 -6.79 3.51 -43.84
C ALA A 239 -6.00 2.51 -42.97
N GLY A 240 -5.22 3.04 -42.02
CA GLY A 240 -4.65 2.23 -40.94
C GLY A 240 -5.72 1.67 -39.99
N LEU A 241 -5.30 0.84 -39.05
CA LEU A 241 -6.12 0.47 -37.89
C LEU A 241 -5.98 1.54 -36.81
N SER A 242 -7.06 1.80 -36.09
CA SER A 242 -6.96 2.58 -34.85
C SER A 242 -6.34 1.70 -33.76
N GLY A 243 -5.56 2.33 -32.88
CA GLY A 243 -5.02 1.67 -31.70
C GLY A 243 -6.13 1.27 -30.73
N SER A 244 -5.85 0.23 -29.96
CA SER A 244 -6.71 -0.23 -28.88
C SER A 244 -6.61 0.68 -27.65
N VAL A 245 -7.69 0.72 -26.86
CA VAL A 245 -7.72 1.41 -25.55
C VAL A 245 -7.05 0.52 -24.52
N GLY A 246 -6.19 1.09 -23.69
CA GLY A 246 -5.57 0.40 -22.56
C GLY A 246 -6.59 0.00 -21.50
N LEU A 247 -6.29 -1.05 -20.76
CA LEU A 247 -7.11 -1.53 -19.66
C LEU A 247 -7.00 -0.56 -18.47
N SER A 248 -8.08 -0.44 -17.71
CA SER A 248 -8.00 0.27 -16.41
C SER A 248 -7.33 -0.64 -15.39
N GLY A 249 -6.54 -0.04 -14.51
CA GLY A 249 -5.97 -0.74 -13.37
C GLY A 249 -7.04 -1.12 -12.36
N GLU A 250 -6.82 -2.23 -11.67
CA GLU A 250 -7.68 -2.64 -10.57
C GLU A 250 -7.43 -1.76 -9.33
N PRO A 251 -8.45 -1.49 -8.50
CA PRO A 251 -8.23 -0.89 -7.20
C PRO A 251 -7.47 -1.83 -6.26
N GLY A 252 -6.80 -1.26 -5.26
CA GLY A 252 -6.18 -2.02 -4.19
C GLY A 252 -7.19 -2.64 -3.24
N SER A 253 -6.70 -3.38 -2.25
CA SER A 253 -7.55 -3.93 -1.19
C SER A 253 -7.63 -2.98 0.00
N SER A 254 -8.80 -2.90 0.66
CA SER A 254 -8.92 -2.18 1.93
C SER A 254 -8.04 -2.82 3.00
N GLY A 255 -7.41 -2.00 3.84
CA GLY A 255 -6.67 -2.47 4.99
C GLY A 255 -7.60 -2.92 6.12
N ALA A 256 -7.06 -3.71 7.05
CA ALA A 256 -7.77 -4.10 8.26
C ALA A 256 -7.45 -3.13 9.40
N VAL A 257 -8.45 -2.72 10.17
CA VAL A 257 -8.28 -1.88 11.37
C VAL A 257 -8.79 -2.62 12.60
N MET A 258 -7.92 -2.81 13.59
CA MET A 258 -8.25 -3.40 14.88
C MET A 258 -7.73 -2.49 15.99
N ILE A 259 -8.64 -2.02 16.84
CA ILE A 259 -8.32 -1.25 18.05
C ILE A 259 -8.92 -2.02 19.21
N ASP A 260 -8.07 -2.58 20.07
CA ASP A 260 -8.51 -3.41 21.17
C ASP A 260 -7.78 -3.09 22.47
N SER A 261 -8.52 -3.18 23.57
CA SER A 261 -7.94 -3.06 24.89
C SER A 261 -7.27 -4.38 25.26
N LEU A 262 -6.00 -4.32 25.67
CA LEU A 262 -5.35 -5.37 26.43
C LEU A 262 -6.00 -5.40 27.81
N MET A 263 -7.25 -5.85 27.90
CA MET A 263 -7.85 -6.20 29.16
C MET A 263 -7.00 -7.31 29.74
N MET A 264 -6.21 -6.97 30.76
CA MET A 264 -5.72 -7.96 31.69
C MET A 264 -6.94 -8.79 32.08
N GLN A 265 -6.90 -10.08 31.80
CA GLN A 265 -7.65 -11.05 32.59
C GLN A 265 -7.35 -10.67 34.04
N SER A 266 -8.30 -10.03 34.72
CA SER A 266 -8.12 -9.74 36.14
C SER A 266 -7.75 -11.06 36.82
N PRO A 267 -6.84 -11.07 37.79
CA PRO A 267 -6.56 -12.29 38.57
C PRO A 267 -7.83 -12.86 39.21
N ALA A 268 -8.91 -12.07 39.34
CA ALA A 268 -10.23 -12.53 39.74
C ALA A 268 -10.90 -13.46 38.70
N ALA A 269 -10.75 -13.20 37.40
CA ALA A 269 -11.30 -14.05 36.34
C ALA A 269 -10.51 -15.36 36.21
N SER A 270 -9.17 -15.33 36.34
CA SER A 270 -8.35 -16.55 36.35
C SER A 270 -8.58 -17.41 37.59
N GLN A 271 -8.86 -16.79 38.75
CA GLN A 271 -9.25 -17.52 39.97
C GLN A 271 -10.66 -18.13 39.87
N SER A 272 -11.62 -17.44 39.22
CA SER A 272 -12.96 -17.98 38.96
C SER A 272 -12.89 -19.21 38.05
N SER A 273 -12.20 -19.10 36.91
CA SER A 273 -12.03 -20.21 35.97
C SER A 273 -11.21 -21.36 36.56
N ALA A 274 -10.19 -21.09 37.39
CA ALA A 274 -9.45 -22.13 38.09
C ALA A 274 -10.30 -22.86 39.15
N LYS A 275 -11.22 -22.16 39.81
CA LYS A 275 -12.15 -22.75 40.78
C LYS A 275 -13.22 -23.59 40.11
N GLU A 276 -13.77 -23.13 38.99
CA GLU A 276 -14.71 -23.90 38.17
C GLU A 276 -14.06 -25.14 37.55
N ASN A 277 -12.85 -25.03 37.02
CA ASN A 277 -12.11 -26.17 36.47
C ASN A 277 -11.79 -27.23 37.54
N ARG A 278 -11.41 -26.81 38.75
CA ARG A 278 -11.24 -27.75 39.88
C ARG A 278 -12.55 -28.43 40.27
N SER A 279 -13.65 -27.70 40.30
CA SER A 279 -14.98 -28.28 40.59
C SER A 279 -15.41 -29.29 39.52
N LEU A 280 -15.09 -29.06 38.25
CA LEU A 280 -15.42 -29.97 37.16
C LEU A 280 -14.60 -31.26 37.23
N LEU A 281 -13.29 -31.16 37.50
CA LEU A 281 -12.42 -32.33 37.68
C LEU A 281 -12.89 -33.21 38.85
N GLN A 282 -13.28 -32.62 39.98
CA GLN A 282 -13.84 -33.37 41.11
C GLN A 282 -15.14 -34.10 40.76
N ARG A 283 -16.00 -33.49 39.92
CA ARG A 283 -17.24 -34.14 39.46
C ARG A 283 -16.96 -35.28 38.50
N LEU A 284 -15.96 -35.14 37.63
CA LEU A 284 -15.52 -36.22 36.73
C LEU A 284 -14.96 -37.42 37.49
N GLU A 285 -14.07 -37.21 38.47
CA GLU A 285 -13.57 -38.31 39.30
C GLU A 285 -14.68 -39.02 40.10
N ALA A 286 -15.66 -38.27 40.59
CA ALA A 286 -16.80 -38.83 41.30
C ALA A 286 -17.69 -39.69 40.37
N LEU A 287 -17.85 -39.25 39.13
CA LEU A 287 -18.57 -40.00 38.09
C LEU A 287 -17.82 -41.27 37.69
N GLU A 288 -16.51 -41.19 37.46
CA GLU A 288 -15.68 -42.35 37.14
C GLU A 288 -15.72 -43.41 38.23
N ARG A 289 -15.68 -43.00 39.51
CA ARG A 289 -15.85 -43.93 40.63
C ARG A 289 -17.22 -44.60 40.64
N ARG A 290 -18.29 -43.86 40.35
CA ARG A 290 -19.65 -44.43 40.29
C ARG A 290 -19.79 -45.41 39.12
N VAL A 291 -19.25 -45.08 37.96
CA VAL A 291 -19.24 -45.97 36.80
C VAL A 291 -18.48 -47.26 37.12
N LYS A 292 -17.28 -47.15 37.72
CA LYS A 292 -16.47 -48.32 38.10
C LYS A 292 -17.17 -49.23 39.12
N VAL A 293 -17.92 -48.67 40.07
CA VAL A 293 -18.73 -49.46 41.01
C VAL A 293 -19.89 -50.16 40.29
N LEU A 294 -20.53 -49.50 39.33
CA LEU A 294 -21.61 -50.11 38.54
C LEU A 294 -21.11 -51.19 37.58
N GLU A 295 -19.92 -51.02 37.02
CA GLU A 295 -19.27 -52.02 36.15
C GLU A 295 -18.84 -53.27 36.92
N ASN A 296 -18.37 -53.11 38.17
CA ASN A 296 -18.01 -54.22 39.05
C ASN A 296 -19.20 -54.89 39.75
N ALA A 297 -20.41 -54.37 39.57
CA ALA A 297 -21.66 -54.92 40.14
C ALA A 297 -22.44 -55.79 39.13
N LYS A 298 -21.86 -56.07 37.96
CA LYS A 298 -22.30 -57.10 37.00
C LYS A 298 -21.45 -58.35 37.17
#